data_AF-A0A212T1X0-F1
#
_entry.id   AF-A0A212T1X0-F1
#
_cell.length_a   1.000
_cell.length_b   1.000
_cell.length_c   1.000
_cell.angle_alpha   90.00
_cell.angle_beta   90.00
_cell.angle_gamma   90.00
#
_symmetry.space_group_name_H-M   'P 1'
#
loop_
_entity.id
_entity.type
_entity.pdbx_description
1 polymer ?
#
loop_
_entity_poly.entity_id
_entity_poly.type
_entity_poly.pdbx_seq_one_letter_code
_entity_poly.pdbx_strand_id
1 'polypeptide(L)'
;MITMPDAPSPASSSAGAGSSPLPRVGIVHNPVHPAGSAALQAARRLVAELGWPAPVVWTTSVDSPGAQQAREALAAGVTRLLVIGGDGTVRQVADVLAGTDVVLGIAPTGTANLAARNLGLTAAARHGVDHLVTAALTTSGQPVDIARATWEGTAGLGRGSFLVAAGLGHDAAIISSVSRRAKEQRGPRAYVRPALGRALDAGWPMRVDGRESEPWSLLVTNGGAIPWGLTVSAAQMADGSLQVVEVDPDPAVEWTTVALAGLLPGVSRLPGIERRSAQEVTLVPDSPTPAHLDGDPLGEVRSLSVSVEPGALLVAHAGGGEAALDPSVLEHGSAEGVVAVINGLRVGGIDAHETERVTQALTSRTGSELEDVKYLLNSGGDGHDLEHVVYSVLDAGQRQRVLEHLAREARPRDELRVLCDIDDTVRSALHDREVPRGTVYPGIVELLRALDLADADGDPNRPGDLTFVTARPGGFGGLVERYSRDGLDDLGLPPHTILTGSVRGLLDRPSMAAGKVRNLRRDAALFPECRQVFIGDSGQADADVALQLRREHPESLVAAFIHCVTEVPADTRAAWRAAGVHAVDDYAEAARVAEEIGLLDATARRRVERALAAGLPGLPA
;
A
#
# COMPACT_ATOMS: atom_id res chain seq x y z
N MET A 1 -25.06 48.66 -32.30
CA MET A 1 -25.84 48.14 -31.16
C MET A 1 -26.57 46.91 -31.66
N ILE A 2 -25.86 45.78 -31.68
CA ILE A 2 -26.36 44.45 -32.06
C ILE A 2 -25.79 43.53 -30.97
N THR A 3 -26.68 43.06 -30.10
CA THR A 3 -26.39 42.14 -29.00
C THR A 3 -26.19 40.74 -29.58
N MET A 4 -25.02 40.17 -29.35
CA MET A 4 -24.76 38.73 -29.56
C MET A 4 -25.48 37.95 -28.45
N PRO A 5 -26.13 36.80 -28.73
CA PRO A 5 -26.75 35.97 -27.71
C PRO A 5 -25.69 35.18 -26.92
N ASP A 6 -25.93 35.05 -25.61
CA ASP A 6 -25.09 34.29 -24.68
C ASP A 6 -24.89 32.83 -25.12
N ALA A 7 -23.67 32.34 -24.94
CA ALA A 7 -23.33 30.92 -25.12
C ALA A 7 -24.10 30.07 -24.09
N PRO A 8 -24.63 28.90 -24.48
CA PRO A 8 -25.37 28.05 -23.55
C PRO A 8 -24.43 27.50 -22.48
N SER A 9 -24.82 27.71 -21.22
CA SER A 9 -24.21 27.09 -20.04
C SER A 9 -24.23 25.56 -20.19
N PRO A 10 -23.17 24.82 -19.82
CA PRO A 10 -23.18 23.37 -19.92
C PRO A 10 -24.25 22.82 -18.96
N ALA A 11 -25.29 22.23 -19.53
CA ALA A 11 -26.32 21.53 -18.78
C ALA A 11 -25.64 20.46 -17.91
N SER A 12 -25.85 20.56 -16.60
CA SER A 12 -25.59 19.48 -15.66
C SER A 12 -26.46 18.30 -16.04
N SER A 13 -25.91 17.35 -16.79
CA SER A 13 -26.52 16.05 -16.94
C SER A 13 -26.50 15.37 -15.57
N SER A 14 -27.67 15.28 -14.94
CA SER A 14 -27.91 14.29 -13.90
C SER A 14 -27.72 12.91 -14.53
N ALA A 15 -26.48 12.41 -14.50
CA ALA A 15 -26.18 11.04 -14.85
C ALA A 15 -26.93 10.15 -13.85
N GLY A 16 -27.86 9.33 -14.35
CA GLY A 16 -28.38 8.22 -13.56
C GLY A 16 -27.22 7.35 -13.10
N ALA A 17 -27.28 6.88 -11.86
CA ALA A 17 -26.32 5.95 -11.28
C ALA A 17 -26.35 4.61 -12.04
N GLY A 18 -25.68 4.57 -13.19
CA GLY A 18 -25.24 3.34 -13.84
C GLY A 18 -23.88 2.97 -13.29
N SER A 19 -23.69 1.72 -12.88
CA SER A 19 -22.39 1.16 -12.47
C SER A 19 -21.33 1.46 -13.53
N SER A 20 -20.14 1.90 -13.12
CA SER A 20 -19.03 2.11 -14.05
C SER A 20 -18.66 0.78 -14.72
N PRO A 21 -18.30 0.72 -16.01
CA PRO A 21 -17.86 -0.54 -16.61
C PRO A 21 -16.55 -1.04 -15.97
N LEU A 22 -16.36 -2.36 -15.92
CA LEU A 22 -15.13 -2.97 -15.41
C LEU A 22 -13.90 -2.40 -16.14
N PRO A 23 -12.80 -2.08 -15.43
CA PRO A 23 -11.59 -1.58 -16.05
C PRO A 23 -11.00 -2.58 -17.02
N ARG A 24 -10.54 -2.07 -18.16
CA ARG A 24 -9.78 -2.86 -19.12
C ARG A 24 -8.33 -2.48 -18.99
N VAL A 25 -7.54 -3.37 -18.39
CA VAL A 25 -6.13 -3.13 -18.10
C VAL A 25 -5.26 -3.54 -19.29
N GLY A 26 -4.40 -2.62 -19.71
CA GLY A 26 -3.29 -2.88 -20.62
C GLY A 26 -1.96 -2.83 -19.88
N ILE A 27 -0.97 -3.57 -20.35
CA ILE A 27 0.40 -3.52 -19.81
C ILE A 27 1.40 -3.36 -20.96
N VAL A 28 2.20 -2.29 -20.92
CA VAL A 28 3.38 -2.12 -21.78
C VAL A 28 4.61 -2.54 -20.97
N HIS A 29 5.27 -3.61 -21.39
CA HIS A 29 6.39 -4.20 -20.68
C HIS A 29 7.69 -4.07 -21.47
N ASN A 30 8.69 -3.43 -20.87
CA ASN A 30 10.05 -3.42 -21.38
C ASN A 30 10.85 -4.61 -20.82
N PRO A 31 11.17 -5.62 -21.63
CA PRO A 31 11.74 -6.89 -21.15
C PRO A 31 13.23 -6.80 -20.81
N VAL A 32 13.88 -5.67 -21.08
CA VAL A 32 15.34 -5.50 -20.88
C VAL A 32 15.70 -5.43 -19.38
N HIS A 33 14.75 -5.07 -18.53
CA HIS A 33 14.99 -4.90 -17.09
C HIS A 33 14.54 -6.13 -16.30
N PRO A 34 15.44 -6.82 -15.57
CA PRO A 34 15.11 -8.04 -14.80
C PRO A 34 13.96 -7.86 -13.80
N ALA A 35 13.84 -6.66 -13.21
CA ALA A 35 12.77 -6.32 -12.27
C ALA A 35 11.36 -6.28 -12.93
N GLY A 36 11.28 -6.19 -14.26
CA GLY A 36 10.01 -6.08 -14.98
C GLY A 36 9.15 -7.34 -14.90
N SER A 37 9.76 -8.52 -14.83
CA SER A 37 9.01 -9.79 -14.72
C SER A 37 8.22 -9.89 -13.41
N ALA A 38 8.79 -9.43 -12.29
CA ALA A 38 8.10 -9.45 -11.00
C ALA A 38 6.89 -8.51 -11.01
N ALA A 39 7.06 -7.30 -11.57
CA ALA A 39 5.96 -6.34 -11.70
C ALA A 39 4.84 -6.85 -12.61
N LEU A 40 5.20 -7.53 -13.71
CA LEU A 40 4.21 -8.14 -14.62
C LEU A 40 3.41 -9.26 -13.93
N GLN A 41 4.08 -10.09 -13.12
CA GLN A 41 3.41 -11.16 -12.37
C GLN A 41 2.50 -10.58 -11.29
N ALA A 42 2.99 -9.61 -10.50
CA ALA A 42 2.20 -8.90 -9.51
C ALA A 42 0.95 -8.25 -10.14
N ALA A 43 1.10 -7.59 -11.30
CA ALA A 43 -0.01 -6.96 -12.00
C ALA A 43 -1.06 -7.97 -12.46
N ARG A 44 -0.64 -9.12 -12.99
CA ARG A 44 -1.57 -10.19 -13.40
C ARG A 44 -2.32 -10.80 -12.22
N ARG A 45 -1.63 -11.02 -11.08
CA ARG A 45 -2.26 -11.52 -9.85
C ARG A 45 -3.30 -10.53 -9.35
N LEU A 46 -2.91 -9.26 -9.18
CA LEU A 46 -3.81 -8.23 -8.68
C LEU A 46 -5.04 -8.03 -9.58
N VAL A 47 -4.87 -8.00 -10.91
CA VAL A 47 -6.00 -7.88 -11.85
C VAL A 47 -6.96 -9.08 -11.72
N ALA A 48 -6.42 -10.29 -11.53
CA ALA A 48 -7.24 -11.49 -11.32
C ALA A 48 -7.96 -11.47 -9.96
N GLU A 49 -7.27 -11.08 -8.89
CA GLU A 49 -7.83 -10.95 -7.54
C GLU A 49 -8.93 -9.87 -7.49
N LEU A 50 -8.79 -8.78 -8.25
CA LEU A 50 -9.84 -7.76 -8.38
C LEU A 50 -11.06 -8.22 -9.20
N GLY A 51 -11.03 -9.43 -9.79
CA GLY A 51 -12.10 -9.91 -10.66
C GLY A 51 -12.18 -9.18 -11.99
N TRP A 52 -11.14 -8.45 -12.38
CA TRP A 52 -11.10 -7.69 -13.63
C TRP A 52 -10.73 -8.59 -14.82
N PRO A 53 -11.13 -8.22 -16.06
CA PRO A 53 -10.71 -8.95 -17.25
C PRO A 53 -9.19 -9.07 -17.35
N ALA A 54 -8.70 -10.24 -17.77
CA ALA A 54 -7.27 -10.51 -17.90
C ALA A 54 -6.56 -9.42 -18.75
N PRO A 55 -5.40 -8.92 -18.30
CA PRO A 55 -4.78 -7.77 -18.93
C PRO A 55 -4.16 -8.14 -20.28
N VAL A 56 -4.27 -7.25 -21.26
CA VAL A 56 -3.55 -7.39 -22.53
C VAL A 56 -2.12 -6.87 -22.35
N VAL A 57 -1.14 -7.68 -22.76
CA VAL A 57 0.29 -7.37 -22.54
C VAL A 57 0.98 -7.16 -23.87
N TRP A 58 1.62 -6.00 -24.01
CA TRP A 58 2.47 -5.66 -25.14
C TRP A 58 3.92 -5.50 -24.69
N THR A 59 4.83 -6.14 -25.42
CA THR A 59 6.26 -6.06 -25.14
C THR A 59 6.91 -5.01 -26.05
N THR A 60 7.78 -4.17 -25.49
CA THR A 60 8.54 -3.19 -26.30
C THR A 60 9.74 -3.83 -26.99
N SER A 61 10.21 -3.17 -28.05
CA SER A 61 11.44 -3.51 -28.76
C SER A 61 12.24 -2.23 -29.04
N VAL A 62 13.42 -2.37 -29.66
CA VAL A 62 14.21 -1.21 -30.10
C VAL A 62 13.45 -0.38 -31.14
N ASP A 63 12.77 -1.04 -32.08
CA ASP A 63 12.00 -0.38 -33.14
C ASP A 63 10.64 0.12 -32.66
N SER A 64 10.17 -0.40 -31.52
CA SER A 64 8.86 -0.10 -30.97
C SER A 64 8.94 0.08 -29.44
N PRO A 65 9.45 1.24 -28.99
CA PRO A 65 9.84 1.46 -27.59
C PRO A 65 8.68 1.80 -26.64
N GLY A 66 7.43 1.89 -27.13
CA GLY A 66 6.23 2.13 -26.32
C GLY A 66 5.07 2.79 -27.06
N ALA A 67 5.33 3.70 -28.01
CA ALA A 67 4.27 4.50 -28.64
C ALA A 67 3.30 3.65 -29.49
N GLN A 68 3.80 2.63 -30.20
CA GLN A 68 2.94 1.71 -30.95
C GLN A 68 2.04 0.91 -30.00
N GLN A 69 2.60 0.37 -28.94
CA GLN A 69 1.88 -0.41 -27.93
C GLN A 69 0.79 0.43 -27.25
N ALA A 70 1.06 1.70 -26.97
CA ALA A 70 0.06 2.62 -26.45
C ALA A 70 -1.10 2.84 -27.44
N ARG A 71 -0.82 3.00 -28.73
CA ARG A 71 -1.88 3.12 -29.76
C ARG A 71 -2.70 1.84 -29.88
N GLU A 72 -2.05 0.68 -29.81
CA GLU A 72 -2.72 -0.63 -29.80
C GLU A 72 -3.59 -0.80 -28.54
N ALA A 73 -3.15 -0.31 -27.38
CA ALA A 73 -3.92 -0.31 -26.15
C ALA A 73 -5.16 0.60 -26.24
N LEU A 74 -5.01 1.81 -26.79
CA LEU A 74 -6.15 2.72 -27.05
C LEU A 74 -7.16 2.08 -28.02
N ALA A 75 -6.68 1.51 -29.13
CA ALA A 75 -7.54 0.81 -30.09
C ALA A 75 -8.22 -0.42 -29.48
N ALA A 76 -7.55 -1.08 -28.53
CA ALA A 76 -8.10 -2.19 -27.78
C ALA A 76 -9.09 -1.75 -26.70
N GLY A 77 -9.34 -0.46 -26.48
CA GLY A 77 -10.30 0.07 -25.49
C GLY A 77 -9.84 -0.09 -24.05
N VAL A 78 -8.54 0.01 -23.80
CA VAL A 78 -7.94 0.04 -22.46
C VAL A 78 -8.34 1.33 -21.74
N THR A 79 -8.71 1.22 -20.46
CA THR A 79 -9.01 2.37 -19.59
C THR A 79 -7.89 2.64 -18.57
N ARG A 80 -7.02 1.65 -18.33
CA ARG A 80 -5.85 1.74 -17.46
C ARG A 80 -4.65 1.10 -18.12
N LEU A 81 -3.57 1.85 -18.35
CA LEU A 81 -2.35 1.35 -18.98
C LEU A 81 -1.19 1.38 -17.98
N LEU A 82 -0.69 0.21 -17.58
CA LEU A 82 0.50 0.09 -16.76
C LEU A 82 1.75 0.02 -17.64
N VAL A 83 2.70 0.92 -17.43
CA VAL A 83 4.02 0.89 -18.06
C VAL A 83 5.04 0.34 -17.09
N ILE A 84 5.60 -0.82 -17.44
CA ILE A 84 6.73 -1.45 -16.75
C ILE A 84 7.99 -1.14 -17.57
N GLY A 85 8.70 -0.08 -17.22
CA GLY A 85 9.82 0.41 -18.02
C GLY A 85 10.58 1.60 -17.42
N GLY A 86 11.56 2.10 -18.17
CA GLY A 86 12.28 3.32 -17.85
C GLY A 86 11.68 4.58 -18.51
N ASP A 87 12.30 5.73 -18.25
CA ASP A 87 11.81 7.07 -18.68
C ASP A 87 11.45 7.15 -20.17
N GLY A 88 12.28 6.57 -21.05
CA GLY A 88 12.02 6.60 -22.50
C GLY A 88 10.74 5.88 -22.91
N THR A 89 10.44 4.71 -22.32
CA THR A 89 9.18 4.00 -22.57
C THR A 89 8.01 4.77 -22.00
N VAL A 90 8.14 5.31 -20.78
CA VAL A 90 7.10 6.12 -20.13
C VAL A 90 6.77 7.35 -20.98
N ARG A 91 7.76 8.09 -21.46
CA ARG A 91 7.60 9.28 -22.32
C ARG A 91 6.85 8.95 -23.61
N GLN A 92 7.24 7.87 -24.30
CA GLN A 92 6.62 7.45 -25.56
C GLN A 92 5.16 7.02 -25.38
N VAL A 93 4.84 6.39 -24.24
CA VAL A 93 3.45 6.03 -23.90
C VAL A 93 2.66 7.28 -23.51
N ALA A 94 3.21 8.14 -22.65
CA ALA A 94 2.58 9.37 -22.20
C ALA A 94 2.24 10.31 -23.38
N ASP A 95 3.13 10.43 -24.37
CA ASP A 95 2.89 11.23 -25.58
C ASP A 95 1.60 10.81 -26.32
N VAL A 96 1.33 9.50 -26.36
CA VAL A 96 0.17 8.91 -27.03
C VAL A 96 -1.09 9.00 -26.17
N LEU A 97 -0.96 8.86 -24.85
CA LEU A 97 -2.09 8.95 -23.92
C LEU A 97 -2.53 10.38 -23.62
N ALA A 98 -1.69 11.37 -23.91
CA ALA A 98 -2.02 12.77 -23.68
C ALA A 98 -3.32 13.17 -24.41
N GLY A 99 -4.24 13.80 -23.68
CA GLY A 99 -5.57 14.17 -24.13
C GLY A 99 -6.60 13.04 -24.11
N THR A 100 -6.27 11.88 -23.51
CA THR A 100 -7.20 10.75 -23.33
C THR A 100 -7.57 10.56 -21.86
N ASP A 101 -8.68 9.85 -21.61
CA ASP A 101 -9.14 9.51 -20.25
C ASP A 101 -8.48 8.21 -19.71
N VAL A 102 -7.44 7.70 -20.38
CA VAL A 102 -6.75 6.48 -19.94
C VAL A 102 -5.77 6.81 -18.82
N VAL A 103 -5.95 6.15 -17.67
CA VAL A 103 -5.06 6.34 -16.51
C VAL A 103 -3.76 5.56 -16.73
N LEU A 104 -2.65 6.29 -16.66
CA LEU A 104 -1.29 5.76 -16.76
C LEU A 104 -0.79 5.31 -15.37
N GLY A 105 -0.53 4.02 -15.21
CA GLY A 105 0.26 3.48 -14.10
C GLY A 105 1.73 3.37 -14.49
N ILE A 106 2.67 3.66 -13.58
CA ILE A 106 4.11 3.56 -13.85
C ILE A 106 4.75 2.62 -12.83
N ALA A 107 5.34 1.52 -13.31
CA ALA A 107 6.25 0.67 -12.56
C ALA A 107 7.69 0.94 -13.05
N PRO A 108 8.44 1.84 -12.37
CA PRO A 108 9.74 2.29 -12.85
C PRO A 108 10.80 1.18 -12.72
N THR A 109 11.35 0.72 -13.84
CA THR A 109 12.42 -0.29 -13.88
C THR A 109 13.74 0.22 -14.46
N GLY A 110 13.78 1.49 -14.89
CA GLY A 110 14.95 2.13 -15.47
C GLY A 110 15.99 2.58 -14.43
N THR A 111 17.08 3.19 -14.89
CA THR A 111 18.18 3.64 -14.02
C THR A 111 17.91 4.98 -13.33
N ALA A 112 17.23 5.91 -14.00
CA ALA A 112 17.01 7.27 -13.49
C ALA A 112 15.56 7.48 -12.99
N ASN A 113 14.57 7.01 -13.77
CA ASN A 113 13.14 7.05 -13.43
C ASN A 113 12.68 8.45 -12.99
N LEU A 114 13.13 9.47 -13.72
CA LEU A 114 12.92 10.88 -13.38
C LEU A 114 11.45 11.26 -13.36
N ALA A 115 10.63 10.76 -14.31
CA ALA A 115 9.20 11.03 -14.30
C ALA A 115 8.55 10.46 -13.04
N ALA A 116 8.80 9.19 -12.75
CA ALA A 116 8.32 8.54 -11.53
C ALA A 116 8.83 9.22 -10.25
N ARG A 117 10.05 9.78 -10.27
CA ARG A 117 10.63 10.48 -9.12
C ARG A 117 9.95 11.83 -8.87
N ASN A 118 9.73 12.63 -9.91
CA ASN A 118 9.03 13.91 -9.80
C ASN A 118 7.55 13.71 -9.41
N LEU A 119 6.95 12.60 -9.85
CA LEU A 119 5.62 12.17 -9.47
C LEU A 119 5.58 11.40 -8.14
N GLY A 120 6.63 11.42 -7.30
CA GLY A 120 6.61 10.75 -5.99
C GLY A 120 6.52 9.21 -5.99
N LEU A 121 6.39 8.55 -7.15
CA LEU A 121 6.18 7.10 -7.31
C LEU A 121 7.39 6.25 -6.89
N THR A 122 8.58 6.85 -6.79
CA THR A 122 9.76 6.13 -6.29
C THR A 122 9.68 5.81 -4.80
N ALA A 123 8.76 6.41 -4.05
CA ALA A 123 8.44 6.00 -2.67
C ALA A 123 7.82 4.61 -2.64
N ALA A 124 6.78 4.39 -3.43
CA ALA A 124 6.11 3.11 -3.60
C ALA A 124 7.08 1.98 -4.01
N ALA A 125 8.06 2.29 -4.87
CA ALA A 125 9.07 1.31 -5.27
C ALA A 125 10.00 0.85 -4.13
N ARG A 126 10.17 1.64 -3.05
CA ARG A 126 10.96 1.24 -1.87
C ARG A 126 10.26 0.20 -1.01
N HIS A 127 8.94 0.18 -1.08
CA HIS A 127 8.07 -0.68 -0.29
C HIS A 127 7.94 -2.08 -0.87
N GLY A 128 8.12 -2.24 -2.17
CA GLY A 128 8.17 -3.54 -2.85
C GLY A 128 7.41 -3.52 -4.16
N VAL A 129 7.50 -4.61 -4.92
CA VAL A 129 6.85 -4.71 -6.23
C VAL A 129 5.33 -4.77 -6.12
N ASP A 130 4.79 -5.48 -5.14
CA ASP A 130 3.34 -5.62 -4.96
C ASP A 130 2.72 -4.27 -4.53
N HIS A 131 3.37 -3.52 -3.65
CA HIS A 131 2.97 -2.16 -3.29
C HIS A 131 2.97 -1.22 -4.50
N LEU A 132 4.08 -1.19 -5.24
CA LEU A 132 4.21 -0.35 -6.44
C LEU A 132 3.11 -0.63 -7.47
N VAL A 133 2.87 -1.90 -7.76
CA VAL A 133 1.87 -2.32 -8.74
C VAL A 133 0.46 -2.01 -8.24
N THR A 134 0.19 -2.23 -6.95
CA THR A 134 -1.08 -1.89 -6.34
C THR A 134 -1.36 -0.40 -6.50
N ALA A 135 -0.44 0.45 -6.05
CA ALA A 135 -0.58 1.90 -6.19
C ALA A 135 -0.77 2.33 -7.67
N ALA A 136 -0.02 1.74 -8.60
CA ALA A 136 -0.08 2.09 -10.03
C ALA A 136 -1.36 1.63 -10.74
N LEU A 137 -2.05 0.60 -10.24
CA LEU A 137 -3.25 0.05 -10.88
C LEU A 137 -4.55 0.49 -10.19
N THR A 138 -4.56 0.68 -8.87
CA THR A 138 -5.79 0.88 -8.10
C THR A 138 -6.04 2.32 -7.67
N THR A 139 -5.10 3.23 -7.91
CA THR A 139 -5.27 4.64 -7.58
C THR A 139 -5.95 5.39 -8.72
N SER A 140 -6.87 6.29 -8.39
CA SER A 140 -7.48 7.24 -9.33
C SER A 140 -6.41 8.04 -10.10
N GLY A 141 -6.71 8.37 -11.35
CA GLY A 141 -5.81 9.16 -12.20
C GLY A 141 -5.86 10.63 -11.81
N GLN A 142 -4.70 11.21 -11.54
CA GLN A 142 -4.55 12.64 -11.28
C GLN A 142 -4.05 13.36 -12.54
N PRO A 143 -4.53 14.57 -12.83
CA PRO A 143 -4.08 15.35 -13.97
C PRO A 143 -2.60 15.72 -13.80
N VAL A 144 -1.83 15.46 -14.84
CA VAL A 144 -0.40 15.74 -14.95
C VAL A 144 -0.14 16.45 -16.26
N ASP A 145 0.69 17.48 -16.18
CA ASP A 145 1.12 18.30 -17.29
C ASP A 145 2.16 17.56 -18.15
N ILE A 146 2.05 17.73 -19.46
CA ILE A 146 3.07 17.28 -20.42
C ILE A 146 3.60 18.50 -21.17
N ALA A 147 4.91 18.50 -21.46
CA ALA A 147 5.50 19.56 -22.27
C ALA A 147 5.62 19.11 -23.74
N ARG A 148 5.20 19.98 -24.66
CA ARG A 148 5.35 19.82 -26.10
C ARG A 148 6.52 20.63 -26.59
N ALA A 149 7.27 20.08 -27.52
CA ALA A 149 8.41 20.71 -28.16
C ALA A 149 8.32 20.60 -29.68
N THR A 150 8.63 21.70 -30.36
CA THR A 150 8.87 21.74 -31.80
C THR A 150 10.21 22.39 -32.06
N TRP A 151 10.99 21.87 -33.00
CA TRP A 151 12.33 22.37 -33.27
C TRP A 151 12.66 22.39 -34.76
N GLU A 152 13.55 23.29 -35.15
CA GLU A 152 14.24 23.23 -36.44
C GLU A 152 15.65 22.70 -36.21
N GLY A 153 15.87 21.44 -36.59
CA GLY A 153 17.18 20.80 -36.53
C GLY A 153 17.99 20.97 -37.82
N THR A 154 19.27 20.61 -37.78
CA THR A 154 20.10 20.51 -39.00
C THR A 154 19.56 19.48 -40.00
N ALA A 155 18.78 18.50 -39.53
CA ALA A 155 18.10 17.49 -40.34
C ALA A 155 16.66 17.87 -40.76
N GLY A 156 16.17 19.06 -40.37
CA GLY A 156 14.82 19.53 -40.67
C GLY A 156 13.95 19.74 -39.44
N LEU A 157 12.65 19.93 -39.67
CA LEU A 157 11.66 20.17 -38.61
C LEU A 157 11.34 18.91 -37.82
N GLY A 158 11.22 19.04 -36.50
CA GLY A 158 10.83 17.97 -35.60
C GLY A 158 9.82 18.41 -34.56
N ARG A 159 9.14 17.42 -33.97
CA ARG A 159 8.17 17.60 -32.88
C ARG A 159 8.24 16.42 -31.91
N GLY A 160 7.92 16.66 -30.66
CA GLY A 160 7.88 15.63 -29.62
C GLY A 160 7.41 16.20 -28.29
N SER A 161 7.50 15.37 -27.26
CA SER A 161 7.16 15.74 -25.89
C SER A 161 8.20 15.25 -24.90
N PHE A 162 8.15 15.83 -23.72
CA PHE A 162 8.92 15.43 -22.56
C PHE A 162 8.09 15.57 -21.28
N LEU A 163 8.44 14.79 -20.27
CA LEU A 163 7.78 14.79 -18.97
C LEU A 163 8.57 15.60 -17.93
N VAL A 164 9.91 15.62 -18.02
CA VAL A 164 10.76 16.21 -16.97
C VAL A 164 11.50 17.44 -17.48
N ALA A 165 12.35 17.30 -18.51
CA ALA A 165 13.17 18.42 -18.98
C ALA A 165 13.57 18.34 -20.46
N ALA A 166 13.55 19.48 -21.13
CA ALA A 166 14.32 19.75 -22.33
C ALA A 166 15.59 20.52 -21.98
N GLY A 167 16.69 20.25 -22.69
CA GLY A 167 17.98 20.91 -22.46
C GLY A 167 18.64 21.34 -23.76
N LEU A 168 19.34 22.47 -23.71
CA LEU A 168 20.07 23.10 -24.81
C LEU A 168 21.44 23.60 -24.31
N GLY A 169 22.50 23.25 -25.02
CA GLY A 169 23.86 23.69 -24.69
C GLY A 169 24.76 22.57 -24.16
N HIS A 170 25.60 22.87 -23.16
CA HIS A 170 26.65 21.95 -22.72
C HIS A 170 26.12 20.68 -22.05
N ASP A 171 24.98 20.73 -21.36
CA ASP A 171 24.30 19.54 -20.83
C ASP A 171 23.89 18.57 -21.95
N ALA A 172 23.32 19.09 -23.04
CA ALA A 172 22.98 18.33 -24.23
C ALA A 172 24.21 17.83 -25.00
N ALA A 173 25.29 18.61 -25.03
CA ALA A 173 26.57 18.18 -25.58
C ALA A 173 27.16 17.00 -24.77
N ILE A 174 27.05 17.04 -23.43
CA ILE A 174 27.46 15.94 -22.56
C ILE A 174 26.61 14.71 -22.82
N ILE A 175 25.28 14.85 -22.88
CA ILE A 175 24.35 13.74 -23.12
C ILE A 175 24.60 13.07 -24.48
N SER A 176 24.81 13.86 -25.54
CA SER A 176 25.11 13.34 -26.88
C SER A 176 26.48 12.66 -26.99
N SER A 177 27.46 13.05 -26.15
CA SER A 177 28.78 12.41 -26.12
C SER A 177 28.79 11.03 -25.46
N VAL A 178 27.76 10.68 -24.68
CA VAL A 178 27.68 9.42 -23.95
C VAL A 178 26.95 8.37 -24.79
N SER A 179 27.69 7.37 -25.28
CA SER A 179 27.07 6.25 -26.01
C SER A 179 26.08 5.47 -25.14
N ARG A 180 25.03 4.91 -25.76
CA ARG A 180 24.03 4.06 -25.09
C ARG A 180 24.68 2.92 -24.29
N ARG A 181 25.70 2.28 -24.85
CA ARG A 181 26.47 1.22 -24.18
C ARG A 181 27.22 1.72 -22.94
N ALA A 182 27.79 2.92 -22.99
CA ALA A 182 28.45 3.52 -21.82
C ALA A 182 27.43 3.88 -20.73
N LYS A 183 26.24 4.37 -21.11
CA LYS A 183 25.11 4.61 -20.20
C LYS A 183 24.63 3.32 -19.53
N GLU A 184 24.50 2.22 -20.27
CA GLU A 184 24.09 0.91 -19.74
C GLU A 184 25.15 0.29 -18.81
N GLN A 185 26.45 0.41 -19.13
CA GLN A 185 27.51 -0.24 -18.37
C GLN A 185 28.00 0.55 -17.16
N ARG A 186 28.10 1.87 -17.29
CA ARG A 186 28.68 2.75 -16.26
C ARG A 186 27.61 3.57 -15.55
N GLY A 187 26.36 3.47 -15.99
CA GLY A 187 25.25 4.21 -15.42
C GLY A 187 25.54 5.71 -15.38
N PRO A 188 25.15 6.39 -14.28
CA PRO A 188 25.38 7.81 -14.09
C PRO A 188 26.87 8.23 -14.17
N ARG A 189 27.82 7.34 -13.86
CA ARG A 189 29.27 7.67 -13.88
C ARG A 189 29.81 7.97 -15.28
N ALA A 190 29.09 7.57 -16.33
CA ALA A 190 29.47 7.85 -17.72
C ALA A 190 29.53 9.36 -18.01
N TYR A 191 28.79 10.17 -17.26
CA TYR A 191 28.61 11.60 -17.49
C TYR A 191 29.65 12.48 -16.78
N VAL A 192 30.37 11.96 -15.79
CA VAL A 192 31.28 12.76 -14.92
C VAL A 192 32.47 13.34 -15.68
N ARG A 193 33.20 12.51 -16.43
CA ARG A 193 34.39 12.96 -17.17
C ARG A 193 34.04 13.92 -18.30
N PRO A 194 33.00 13.67 -19.13
CA PRO A 194 32.53 14.65 -20.10
C PRO A 194 32.12 15.98 -19.46
N ALA A 195 31.39 15.95 -18.33
CA ALA A 195 30.98 17.16 -17.64
C ALA A 195 32.18 17.99 -17.14
N LEU A 196 33.16 17.35 -16.49
CA LEU A 196 34.37 18.04 -16.02
C LEU A 196 35.17 18.65 -17.18
N GLY A 197 35.20 17.98 -18.33
CA GLY A 197 35.91 18.45 -19.51
C GLY A 197 35.33 19.72 -20.16
N ARG A 198 34.08 20.09 -19.83
CA ARG A 198 33.36 21.25 -20.41
C ARG A 198 33.04 22.34 -19.39
N ALA A 199 33.41 22.16 -18.13
CA ALA A 199 33.04 23.08 -17.05
C ALA A 199 33.61 24.51 -17.23
N LEU A 200 34.68 24.67 -18.02
CA LEU A 200 35.31 25.96 -18.33
C LEU A 200 34.98 26.46 -19.75
N ASP A 201 34.13 25.74 -20.49
CA ASP A 201 33.73 26.17 -21.84
C ASP A 201 32.86 27.43 -21.74
N ALA A 202 32.98 28.33 -22.71
CA ALA A 202 32.14 29.54 -22.80
C ALA A 202 30.66 29.18 -22.98
N GLY A 203 29.77 30.11 -22.60
CA GLY A 203 28.33 29.98 -22.79
C GLY A 203 27.91 29.91 -24.26
N TRP A 204 26.63 29.65 -24.49
CA TRP A 204 26.04 29.56 -25.83
C TRP A 204 25.19 30.80 -26.12
N PRO A 205 25.61 31.71 -27.00
CA PRO A 205 24.80 32.88 -27.37
C PRO A 205 23.48 32.46 -27.99
N MET A 206 22.38 32.95 -27.44
CA MET A 206 21.03 32.64 -27.90
C MET A 206 20.01 33.73 -27.53
N ARG A 207 18.85 33.66 -28.17
CA ARG A 207 17.67 34.46 -27.77
C ARG A 207 16.66 33.58 -27.04
N VAL A 208 16.27 34.00 -25.84
CA VAL A 208 15.23 33.37 -25.01
C VAL A 208 14.03 34.32 -24.99
N ASP A 209 12.93 33.94 -25.64
CA ASP A 209 11.77 34.83 -25.88
C ASP A 209 12.17 36.21 -26.47
N GLY A 210 13.16 36.21 -27.35
CA GLY A 210 13.69 37.42 -27.99
C GLY A 210 14.67 38.24 -27.14
N ARG A 211 14.99 37.83 -25.90
CA ARG A 211 16.02 38.45 -25.07
C ARG A 211 17.36 37.76 -25.30
N GLU A 212 18.42 38.54 -25.50
CA GLU A 212 19.78 37.99 -25.61
C GLU A 212 20.23 37.40 -24.27
N SER A 213 20.79 36.19 -24.33
CA SER A 213 21.41 35.49 -23.22
C SER A 213 22.56 34.61 -23.72
N GLU A 214 23.51 34.29 -22.84
CA GLU A 214 24.67 33.44 -23.14
C GLU A 214 24.88 32.38 -22.05
N PRO A 215 23.89 31.52 -21.76
CA PRO A 215 24.01 30.58 -20.66
C PRO A 215 24.98 29.43 -21.02
N TRP A 216 25.69 28.90 -20.03
CA TRP A 216 26.45 27.65 -20.18
C TRP A 216 25.52 26.48 -20.56
N SER A 217 24.33 26.40 -19.96
CA SER A 217 23.24 25.52 -20.42
C SER A 217 21.89 26.12 -20.08
N LEU A 218 20.88 25.80 -20.89
CA LEU A 218 19.51 26.21 -20.66
C LEU A 218 18.62 24.98 -20.59
N LEU A 219 17.85 24.87 -19.50
CA LEU A 219 16.87 23.81 -19.29
C LEU A 219 15.45 24.41 -19.28
N VAL A 220 14.52 23.71 -19.89
CA VAL A 220 13.07 23.96 -19.72
C VAL A 220 12.51 22.76 -18.99
N THR A 221 12.02 22.96 -17.77
CA THR A 221 11.67 21.88 -16.83
C THR A 221 10.17 21.88 -16.52
N ASN A 222 9.55 20.71 -16.61
CA ASN A 222 8.20 20.39 -16.14
C ASN A 222 8.25 19.68 -14.77
N GLY A 223 9.38 19.03 -14.46
CA GLY A 223 9.68 18.49 -13.13
C GLY A 223 11.02 19.02 -12.59
N GLY A 224 11.04 19.44 -11.33
CA GLY A 224 12.22 20.08 -10.74
C GLY A 224 13.40 19.15 -10.41
N ALA A 225 13.15 17.85 -10.20
CA ALA A 225 14.17 16.89 -9.84
C ALA A 225 14.81 16.24 -11.08
N ILE A 226 16.15 16.27 -11.14
CA ILE A 226 16.95 15.66 -12.20
C ILE A 226 17.85 14.55 -11.61
N PRO A 227 18.71 13.87 -12.40
CA PRO A 227 19.60 12.83 -11.87
C PRO A 227 20.50 13.32 -10.71
N TRP A 228 21.06 12.38 -9.95
CA TRP A 228 21.99 12.65 -8.83
C TRP A 228 21.39 13.38 -7.63
N GLY A 229 20.09 13.27 -7.39
CA GLY A 229 19.50 13.90 -6.21
C GLY A 229 19.26 15.41 -6.37
N LEU A 230 19.73 16.02 -7.45
CA LEU A 230 19.65 17.46 -7.71
C LEU A 230 18.22 17.91 -8.01
N THR A 231 17.89 19.10 -7.52
CA THR A 231 16.66 19.83 -7.85
C THR A 231 17.05 21.16 -8.47
N VAL A 232 16.83 21.30 -9.78
CA VAL A 232 17.25 22.49 -10.54
C VAL A 232 16.17 23.56 -10.60
N SER A 233 14.90 23.21 -10.38
CA SER A 233 13.78 24.15 -10.34
C SER A 233 12.74 23.72 -9.31
N ALA A 234 11.78 24.61 -9.04
CA ALA A 234 10.59 24.31 -8.25
C ALA A 234 9.40 23.85 -9.13
N ALA A 235 9.66 23.40 -10.37
CA ALA A 235 8.62 22.97 -11.29
C ALA A 235 7.81 21.82 -10.72
N GLN A 236 6.49 21.91 -10.85
CA GLN A 236 5.52 20.90 -10.45
C GLN A 236 4.79 20.43 -11.68
N MET A 237 4.65 19.11 -11.85
CA MET A 237 4.06 18.54 -13.06
C MET A 237 2.52 18.62 -13.09
N ALA A 238 1.91 19.57 -12.38
CA ALA A 238 0.45 19.72 -12.27
C ALA A 238 0.01 21.17 -11.99
N ASP A 239 0.90 22.16 -12.22
CA ASP A 239 0.63 23.59 -11.96
C ASP A 239 0.37 24.40 -13.24
N GLY A 240 0.41 23.76 -14.41
CA GLY A 240 0.24 24.38 -15.71
C GLY A 240 1.37 25.32 -16.09
N SER A 241 2.57 25.16 -15.52
CA SER A 241 3.74 26.01 -15.79
C SER A 241 5.02 25.19 -15.99
N LEU A 242 5.86 25.67 -16.90
CA LEU A 242 7.25 25.25 -17.02
C LEU A 242 8.15 26.20 -16.22
N GLN A 243 9.36 25.75 -15.93
CA GLN A 243 10.44 26.60 -15.43
C GLN A 243 11.59 26.61 -16.44
N VAL A 244 11.89 27.78 -16.97
CA VAL A 244 13.09 28.08 -17.75
C VAL A 244 14.22 28.33 -16.78
N VAL A 245 15.30 27.56 -16.91
CA VAL A 245 16.45 27.56 -16.01
C VAL A 245 17.70 27.84 -16.83
N GLU A 246 18.25 29.03 -16.65
CA GLU A 246 19.51 29.42 -17.28
C GLU A 246 20.64 29.15 -16.29
N VAL A 247 21.60 28.33 -16.71
CA VAL A 247 22.74 27.87 -15.91
C VAL A 247 23.98 28.56 -16.46
N ASP A 248 24.53 29.48 -15.68
CA ASP A 248 25.78 30.21 -15.96
C ASP A 248 26.61 30.42 -14.68
N PRO A 249 27.12 29.34 -14.05
CA PRO A 249 27.92 29.45 -12.83
C PRO A 249 29.35 29.94 -13.11
N ASP A 250 29.87 30.77 -12.20
CA ASP A 250 31.27 31.23 -12.25
C ASP A 250 32.24 30.02 -12.28
N PRO A 251 33.08 29.90 -13.34
CA PRO A 251 34.04 28.81 -13.53
C PRO A 251 34.96 28.53 -12.33
N ALA A 252 35.28 29.53 -11.52
CA ALA A 252 36.30 29.45 -10.48
C ALA A 252 35.78 29.01 -9.10
N VAL A 253 34.50 29.25 -8.78
CA VAL A 253 33.96 29.07 -7.41
C VAL A 253 32.66 28.25 -7.39
N GLU A 254 31.79 28.44 -8.37
CA GLU A 254 30.39 28.01 -8.26
C GLU A 254 30.17 26.56 -8.73
N TRP A 255 30.99 26.07 -9.67
CA TRP A 255 30.96 24.66 -10.08
C TRP A 255 31.28 23.67 -8.96
N THR A 256 32.16 24.05 -8.03
CA THR A 256 32.44 23.20 -6.86
C THR A 256 31.22 23.10 -5.94
N THR A 257 30.43 24.17 -5.84
CA THR A 257 29.20 24.23 -5.06
C THR A 257 28.10 23.41 -5.74
N VAL A 258 27.97 23.49 -7.08
CA VAL A 258 27.05 22.65 -7.87
C VAL A 258 27.43 21.16 -7.76
N ALA A 259 28.72 20.83 -7.85
CA ALA A 259 29.20 19.46 -7.67
C ALA A 259 28.96 18.93 -6.24
N LEU A 260 29.18 19.77 -5.22
CA LEU A 260 28.91 19.42 -3.82
C LEU A 260 27.41 19.27 -3.53
N ALA A 261 26.57 20.07 -4.17
CA ALA A 261 25.12 19.95 -4.10
C ALA A 261 24.61 18.62 -4.68
N GLY A 262 25.31 18.05 -5.67
CA GLY A 262 25.00 16.70 -6.17
C GLY A 262 25.38 15.58 -5.20
N LEU A 263 26.22 15.87 -4.20
CA LEU A 263 26.60 14.92 -3.14
C LEU A 263 25.72 15.06 -1.88
N LEU A 264 25.03 16.18 -1.71
CA LEU A 264 24.20 16.50 -0.56
C LEU A 264 22.72 16.57 -0.97
N PRO A 265 21.86 15.65 -0.50
CA PRO A 265 20.43 15.67 -0.84
C PRO A 265 19.75 16.98 -0.41
N GLY A 266 18.89 17.54 -1.28
CA GLY A 266 17.99 18.64 -0.91
C GLY A 266 18.54 20.06 -1.14
N VAL A 267 19.69 20.22 -1.79
CA VAL A 267 20.17 21.55 -2.19
C VAL A 267 19.34 22.06 -3.37
N SER A 268 18.60 23.15 -3.16
CA SER A 268 17.71 23.78 -4.15
C SER A 268 18.19 25.15 -4.65
N ARG A 269 19.09 25.81 -3.91
CA ARG A 269 19.71 27.08 -4.30
C ARG A 269 21.13 26.84 -4.76
N LEU A 270 21.32 26.96 -6.07
CA LEU A 270 22.62 26.89 -6.72
C LEU A 270 22.97 28.29 -7.24
N PRO A 271 24.18 28.80 -6.97
CA PRO A 271 24.66 30.05 -7.53
C PRO A 271 24.82 29.93 -9.06
N GLY A 272 24.70 31.05 -9.77
CA GLY A 272 24.72 31.07 -11.24
C GLY A 272 23.54 30.36 -11.92
N ILE A 273 22.41 30.22 -11.22
CA ILE A 273 21.18 29.66 -11.81
C ILE A 273 20.03 30.65 -11.70
N GLU A 274 19.62 31.18 -12.84
CA GLU A 274 18.42 32.00 -12.99
C GLU A 274 17.22 31.14 -13.37
N ARG A 275 16.04 31.50 -12.83
CA ARG A 275 14.81 30.73 -13.02
C ARG A 275 13.65 31.66 -13.36
N ARG A 276 12.86 31.27 -14.34
CA ARG A 276 11.65 31.98 -14.73
C ARG A 276 10.54 31.00 -15.08
N SER A 277 9.35 31.24 -14.53
CA SER A 277 8.13 30.51 -14.91
C SER A 277 7.62 30.98 -16.27
N ALA A 278 7.19 30.03 -17.10
CA ALA A 278 6.61 30.28 -18.41
C ALA A 278 5.63 29.16 -18.79
N GLN A 279 4.59 29.49 -19.56
CA GLN A 279 3.72 28.47 -20.18
C GLN A 279 4.21 28.08 -21.57
N GLU A 280 4.92 28.99 -22.22
CA GLU A 280 5.56 28.79 -23.51
C GLU A 280 6.89 29.54 -23.51
N VAL A 281 7.90 28.97 -24.16
CA VAL A 281 9.22 29.59 -24.35
C VAL A 281 9.75 29.24 -25.73
N THR A 282 10.37 30.22 -26.39
CA THR A 282 11.08 30.03 -27.65
C THR A 282 12.57 30.33 -27.48
N LEU A 283 13.39 29.37 -27.89
CA LEU A 283 14.84 29.39 -27.80
C LEU A 283 15.42 29.42 -29.21
N VAL A 284 16.26 30.42 -29.50
CA VAL A 284 16.89 30.59 -30.82
C VAL A 284 18.39 30.77 -30.62
N PRO A 285 19.19 29.70 -30.67
CA PRO A 285 20.65 29.82 -30.61
C PRO A 285 21.21 30.50 -31.86
N ASP A 286 22.28 31.29 -31.69
CA ASP A 286 22.92 32.00 -32.81
C ASP A 286 23.70 31.07 -33.76
N SER A 287 23.99 29.84 -33.30
CA SER A 287 24.58 28.76 -34.12
C SER A 287 23.88 27.42 -33.80
N PRO A 288 23.99 26.39 -34.66
CA PRO A 288 23.42 25.08 -34.36
C PRO A 288 23.94 24.53 -33.02
N THR A 289 23.03 24.28 -32.08
CA THR A 289 23.38 23.91 -30.69
C THR A 289 22.79 22.55 -30.33
N PRO A 290 23.53 21.66 -29.66
CA PRO A 290 23.00 20.39 -29.18
C PRO A 290 21.77 20.55 -28.28
N ALA A 291 20.75 19.71 -28.50
CA ALA A 291 19.53 19.68 -27.69
C ALA A 291 19.10 18.26 -27.31
N HIS A 292 18.25 18.14 -26.28
CA HIS A 292 17.62 16.88 -25.90
C HIS A 292 16.21 17.06 -25.31
N LEU A 293 15.42 15.99 -25.32
CA LEU A 293 14.15 15.85 -24.59
C LEU A 293 14.24 14.66 -23.64
N ASP A 294 14.12 14.86 -22.33
CA ASP A 294 14.32 13.85 -21.27
C ASP A 294 15.63 13.02 -21.42
N GLY A 295 16.68 13.67 -21.95
CA GLY A 295 17.97 13.05 -22.22
C GLY A 295 18.06 12.23 -23.52
N ASP A 296 17.02 12.21 -24.34
CA ASP A 296 17.08 11.69 -25.72
C ASP A 296 17.59 12.80 -26.66
N PRO A 297 18.74 12.63 -27.33
CA PRO A 297 19.31 13.67 -28.18
C PRO A 297 18.44 14.02 -29.39
N LEU A 298 18.29 15.31 -29.68
CA LEU A 298 17.66 15.82 -30.91
C LEU A 298 18.68 16.09 -32.02
N GLY A 299 19.98 15.99 -31.71
CA GLY A 299 21.05 16.55 -32.54
C GLY A 299 21.22 18.05 -32.28
N GLU A 300 21.65 18.78 -33.30
CA GLU A 300 21.79 20.24 -33.22
C GLU A 300 20.53 20.94 -33.75
N VAL A 301 20.07 21.95 -33.01
CA VAL A 301 18.89 22.75 -33.33
C VAL A 301 19.26 24.21 -33.57
N ARG A 302 18.49 24.87 -34.43
CA ARG A 302 18.52 26.31 -34.74
C ARG A 302 17.39 27.07 -34.05
N SER A 303 16.32 26.37 -33.69
CA SER A 303 15.22 26.89 -32.88
C SER A 303 14.56 25.75 -32.12
N LEU A 304 14.07 26.05 -30.92
CA LEU A 304 13.29 25.14 -30.08
C LEU A 304 12.20 25.94 -29.39
N SER A 305 10.94 25.63 -29.69
CA SER A 305 9.78 26.18 -29.00
C SER A 305 9.17 25.10 -28.12
N VAL A 306 8.86 25.46 -26.88
CA VAL A 306 8.33 24.54 -25.87
C VAL A 306 7.08 25.17 -25.24
N SER A 307 6.02 24.39 -25.08
CA SER A 307 4.80 24.79 -24.36
C SER A 307 4.33 23.68 -23.43
N VAL A 308 3.58 24.04 -22.39
CA VAL A 308 2.90 23.09 -21.50
C VAL A 308 1.48 22.81 -21.97
N GLU A 309 1.06 21.56 -21.90
CA GLU A 309 -0.34 21.15 -22.00
C GLU A 309 -0.82 20.75 -20.58
N PRO A 310 -1.52 21.65 -19.86
CA PRO A 310 -1.92 21.40 -18.49
C PRO A 310 -2.89 20.23 -18.35
N GLY A 311 -2.65 19.34 -17.39
CA GLY A 311 -3.52 18.22 -17.05
C GLY A 311 -3.79 17.24 -18.20
N ALA A 312 -2.96 17.22 -19.23
CA ALA A 312 -3.19 16.42 -20.43
C ALA A 312 -3.07 14.91 -20.19
N LEU A 313 -2.43 14.48 -19.11
CA LEU A 313 -2.23 13.07 -18.78
C LEU A 313 -2.90 12.74 -17.45
N LEU A 314 -3.60 11.60 -17.37
CA LEU A 314 -4.06 11.05 -16.09
C LEU A 314 -3.04 10.04 -15.59
N VAL A 315 -2.45 10.25 -14.41
CA VAL A 315 -1.44 9.34 -13.84
C VAL A 315 -1.91 8.80 -12.49
N ALA A 316 -1.80 7.49 -12.30
CA ALA A 316 -1.99 6.87 -10.99
C ALA A 316 -0.85 7.29 -10.07
N HIS A 317 -1.18 8.10 -9.06
CA HIS A 317 -0.21 8.78 -8.22
C HIS A 317 -0.22 8.24 -6.79
N ALA A 318 0.97 8.05 -6.20
CA ALA A 318 1.12 7.46 -4.86
C ALA A 318 1.38 8.47 -3.73
N GLY A 319 1.59 9.77 -4.01
CA GLY A 319 2.04 10.71 -2.95
C GLY A 319 1.74 12.18 -3.18
N GLY A 320 0.56 12.63 -2.75
CA GLY A 320 0.06 14.00 -2.83
C GLY A 320 -1.41 13.99 -2.39
N GLY A 321 -1.95 15.10 -1.87
CA GLY A 321 -3.31 15.14 -1.30
C GLY A 321 -4.41 14.51 -2.17
N GLU A 322 -5.43 13.94 -1.53
CA GLU A 322 -6.64 13.36 -2.14
C GLU A 322 -6.46 12.17 -3.12
N ALA A 323 -5.31 11.48 -3.14
CA ALA A 323 -5.17 10.26 -3.93
C ALA A 323 -6.11 9.13 -3.43
N ALA A 324 -7.31 9.07 -4.01
CA ALA A 324 -8.34 8.07 -3.71
C ALA A 324 -8.14 6.79 -4.52
N LEU A 325 -8.65 5.67 -4.01
CA LEU A 325 -8.83 4.47 -4.82
C LEU A 325 -9.73 4.78 -6.02
N ASP A 326 -9.46 4.11 -7.13
CA ASP A 326 -10.31 4.21 -8.30
C ASP A 326 -11.72 3.70 -7.96
N PRO A 327 -12.79 4.39 -8.38
CA PRO A 327 -14.16 3.96 -8.13
C PRO A 327 -14.45 2.53 -8.56
N SER A 328 -13.82 2.04 -9.64
CA SER A 328 -14.02 0.66 -10.06
C SER A 328 -13.48 -0.39 -9.09
N VAL A 329 -12.44 -0.07 -8.32
CA VAL A 329 -11.96 -0.93 -7.22
C VAL A 329 -13.02 -0.97 -6.12
N LEU A 330 -13.58 0.20 -5.80
CA LEU A 330 -14.58 0.37 -4.75
C LEU A 330 -15.96 -0.16 -5.14
N GLU A 331 -16.30 -0.21 -6.43
CA GLU A 331 -17.60 -0.68 -6.95
C GLU A 331 -17.55 -2.18 -7.29
N HIS A 332 -16.47 -2.64 -7.92
CA HIS A 332 -16.41 -3.96 -8.57
C HIS A 332 -15.32 -4.90 -8.03
N GLY A 333 -14.47 -4.46 -7.11
CA GLY A 333 -13.46 -5.35 -6.52
C GLY A 333 -14.12 -6.48 -5.73
N SER A 334 -13.68 -7.72 -5.94
CA SER A 334 -14.08 -8.85 -5.07
C SER A 334 -13.51 -8.68 -3.65
N ALA A 335 -13.98 -9.48 -2.70
CA ALA A 335 -13.43 -9.49 -1.35
C ALA A 335 -11.91 -9.78 -1.37
N GLU A 336 -11.48 -10.78 -2.14
CA GLU A 336 -10.06 -11.09 -2.35
C GLU A 336 -9.30 -9.92 -2.97
N GLY A 337 -9.90 -9.24 -3.94
CA GLY A 337 -9.32 -8.06 -4.57
C GLY A 337 -9.13 -6.90 -3.60
N VAL A 338 -10.12 -6.61 -2.77
CA VAL A 338 -10.05 -5.59 -1.71
C VAL A 338 -8.93 -5.94 -0.73
N VAL A 339 -8.86 -7.20 -0.30
CA VAL A 339 -7.79 -7.67 0.58
C VAL A 339 -6.41 -7.60 -0.09
N ALA A 340 -6.30 -7.95 -1.37
CA ALA A 340 -5.07 -7.84 -2.14
C ALA A 340 -4.59 -6.39 -2.25
N VAL A 341 -5.51 -5.43 -2.46
CA VAL A 341 -5.18 -4.00 -2.47
C VAL A 341 -4.67 -3.56 -1.10
N ILE A 342 -5.38 -3.93 -0.05
CA ILE A 342 -5.00 -3.56 1.31
C ILE A 342 -3.61 -4.16 1.66
N ASN A 343 -3.38 -5.44 1.36
CA ASN A 343 -2.10 -6.12 1.61
C ASN A 343 -0.97 -5.55 0.73
N GLY A 344 -1.25 -5.24 -0.53
CA GLY A 344 -0.31 -4.60 -1.44
C GLY A 344 0.16 -3.25 -0.90
N LEU A 345 -0.76 -2.39 -0.48
CA LEU A 345 -0.41 -1.08 0.10
C LEU A 345 0.34 -1.20 1.44
N ARG A 346 0.16 -2.31 2.19
CA ARG A 346 0.85 -2.54 3.47
C ARG A 346 2.33 -2.89 3.32
N VAL A 347 2.73 -3.51 2.21
CA VAL A 347 4.12 -3.97 2.07
C VAL A 347 5.04 -2.78 2.28
N GLY A 348 6.02 -2.90 3.19
CA GLY A 348 6.97 -1.82 3.50
C GLY A 348 6.43 -0.68 4.38
N GLY A 349 5.17 -0.73 4.84
CA GLY A 349 4.51 0.28 5.66
C GLY A 349 3.51 1.13 4.87
N ILE A 350 2.48 1.62 5.57
CA ILE A 350 1.43 2.50 5.02
C ILE A 350 1.76 3.94 5.40
N ASP A 351 1.82 4.84 4.42
CA ASP A 351 1.97 6.27 4.69
C ASP A 351 0.62 6.97 4.98
N ALA A 352 0.66 8.23 5.41
CA ALA A 352 -0.55 8.99 5.76
C ALA A 352 -1.51 9.22 4.58
N HIS A 353 -1.04 9.10 3.34
CA HIS A 353 -1.87 9.22 2.14
C HIS A 353 -2.51 7.88 1.75
N GLU A 354 -1.94 6.77 2.21
CA GLU A 354 -2.43 5.41 1.97
C GLU A 354 -3.49 4.95 2.96
N THR A 355 -3.48 5.48 4.19
CA THR A 355 -4.50 5.14 5.19
C THR A 355 -5.90 5.48 4.71
N GLU A 356 -6.07 6.52 3.90
CA GLU A 356 -7.38 6.85 3.31
C GLU A 356 -7.82 5.81 2.27
N ARG A 357 -6.90 5.34 1.43
CA ARG A 357 -7.17 4.27 0.45
C ARG A 357 -7.56 2.97 1.15
N VAL A 358 -6.87 2.61 2.23
CA VAL A 358 -7.25 1.45 3.06
C VAL A 358 -8.61 1.64 3.70
N THR A 359 -8.91 2.85 4.19
CA THR A 359 -10.23 3.17 4.76
C THR A 359 -11.33 3.04 3.71
N GLN A 360 -11.12 3.58 2.51
CA GLN A 360 -12.06 3.44 1.39
C GLN A 360 -12.28 1.98 1.01
N ALA A 361 -11.20 1.19 0.92
CA ALA A 361 -11.28 -0.23 0.62
C ALA A 361 -12.16 -0.98 1.63
N LEU A 362 -11.91 -0.80 2.94
CA LEU A 362 -12.67 -1.43 4.02
C LEU A 362 -14.13 -0.98 4.07
N THR A 363 -14.41 0.28 3.73
CA THR A 363 -15.77 0.85 3.79
C THR A 363 -16.56 0.72 2.48
N SER A 364 -15.96 0.10 1.46
CA SER A 364 -16.58 -0.08 0.14
C SER A 364 -17.47 -1.31 0.02
N ARG A 365 -17.35 -2.26 0.95
CA ARG A 365 -18.08 -3.55 0.92
C ARG A 365 -19.18 -3.54 1.97
N THR A 366 -20.24 -4.31 1.73
CA THR A 366 -21.39 -4.44 2.64
C THR A 366 -21.87 -5.88 2.68
N GLY A 367 -22.62 -6.26 3.72
CA GLY A 367 -23.16 -7.62 3.84
C GLY A 367 -22.08 -8.70 3.78
N SER A 368 -22.33 -9.78 3.05
CA SER A 368 -21.43 -10.95 2.99
C SER A 368 -20.05 -10.64 2.42
N GLU A 369 -19.93 -9.70 1.48
CA GLU A 369 -18.62 -9.33 0.94
C GLU A 369 -17.72 -8.63 1.97
N LEU A 370 -18.33 -7.84 2.87
CA LEU A 370 -17.60 -7.23 3.97
C LEU A 370 -17.17 -8.30 4.99
N GLU A 371 -18.02 -9.29 5.25
CA GLU A 371 -17.67 -10.45 6.07
C GLU A 371 -16.45 -11.15 5.48
N ASP A 372 -16.49 -11.51 4.19
CA ASP A 372 -15.37 -12.16 3.49
C ASP A 372 -14.07 -11.36 3.61
N VAL A 373 -14.11 -10.04 3.44
CA VAL A 373 -12.94 -9.16 3.62
C VAL A 373 -12.36 -9.28 5.03
N LYS A 374 -13.21 -9.25 6.07
CA LYS A 374 -12.77 -9.37 7.47
C LYS A 374 -12.09 -10.71 7.74
N TYR A 375 -12.68 -11.81 7.25
CA TYR A 375 -12.12 -13.16 7.40
C TYR A 375 -10.81 -13.34 6.65
N LEU A 376 -10.77 -12.92 5.39
CA LEU A 376 -9.58 -13.02 4.56
C LEU A 376 -8.41 -12.24 5.17
N LEU A 377 -8.66 -11.06 5.74
CA LEU A 377 -7.64 -10.29 6.47
C LEU A 377 -7.10 -11.01 7.70
N ASN A 378 -7.93 -11.73 8.45
CA ASN A 378 -7.49 -12.49 9.62
C ASN A 378 -6.73 -13.78 9.25
N SER A 379 -7.05 -14.37 8.10
CA SER A 379 -6.47 -15.65 7.64
C SER A 379 -5.01 -15.56 7.12
N GLY A 380 -4.49 -14.35 6.89
CA GLY A 380 -3.18 -14.13 6.26
C GLY A 380 -1.97 -14.60 7.09
N GLY A 381 -2.14 -14.77 8.42
CA GLY A 381 -1.15 -15.37 9.31
C GLY A 381 0.16 -14.59 9.50
N ASP A 382 0.30 -13.40 8.89
CA ASP A 382 1.50 -12.55 8.92
C ASP A 382 1.54 -11.55 10.08
N GLY A 383 0.54 -11.58 10.97
CA GLY A 383 0.39 -10.65 12.10
C GLY A 383 -0.16 -9.28 11.71
N HIS A 384 -0.60 -9.12 10.46
CA HIS A 384 -1.26 -7.92 9.95
C HIS A 384 -2.76 -8.18 9.73
N ASP A 385 -3.43 -8.65 10.77
CA ASP A 385 -4.87 -8.90 10.78
C ASP A 385 -5.71 -7.61 10.71
N LEU A 386 -7.04 -7.76 10.73
CA LEU A 386 -7.95 -6.62 10.73
C LEU A 386 -7.73 -5.68 11.92
N GLU A 387 -7.37 -6.20 13.10
CA GLU A 387 -7.09 -5.39 14.29
C GLU A 387 -5.88 -4.50 14.07
N HIS A 388 -4.78 -5.07 13.58
CA HIS A 388 -3.56 -4.35 13.32
C HIS A 388 -3.85 -3.14 12.43
N VAL A 389 -4.71 -3.31 11.45
CA VAL A 389 -4.97 -2.29 10.44
C VAL A 389 -5.85 -1.21 11.00
N VAL A 390 -6.95 -1.58 11.64
CA VAL A 390 -7.89 -0.60 12.19
C VAL A 390 -7.28 0.17 13.37
N TYR A 391 -6.47 -0.48 14.22
CA TYR A 391 -5.99 0.12 15.46
C TYR A 391 -4.53 0.57 15.45
N SER A 392 -3.67 0.01 14.59
CA SER A 392 -2.25 0.37 14.52
C SER A 392 -1.90 1.18 13.28
N VAL A 393 -2.65 1.05 12.19
CA VAL A 393 -2.39 1.78 10.93
C VAL A 393 -3.26 3.02 10.79
N LEU A 394 -4.58 2.91 11.00
CA LEU A 394 -5.51 4.02 10.79
C LEU A 394 -5.43 5.07 11.90
N ASP A 395 -5.61 6.34 11.52
CA ASP A 395 -5.77 7.43 12.48
C ASP A 395 -7.12 7.35 13.23
N ALA A 396 -7.33 8.24 14.20
CA ALA A 396 -8.54 8.21 15.03
C ALA A 396 -9.84 8.44 14.24
N GLY A 397 -9.85 9.34 13.25
CA GLY A 397 -11.03 9.65 12.45
C GLY A 397 -11.33 8.56 11.42
N GLN A 398 -10.28 8.04 10.78
CA GLN A 398 -10.35 6.91 9.86
C GLN A 398 -10.84 5.65 10.56
N ARG A 399 -10.25 5.30 11.70
CA ARG A 399 -10.69 4.19 12.55
C ARG A 399 -12.16 4.33 12.94
N GLN A 400 -12.58 5.51 13.35
CA GLN A 400 -13.98 5.74 13.72
C GLN A 400 -14.93 5.46 12.55
N ARG A 401 -14.62 5.96 11.34
CA ARG A 401 -15.42 5.68 10.13
C ARG A 401 -15.51 4.20 9.83
N VAL A 402 -14.41 3.46 9.93
CA VAL A 402 -14.41 2.01 9.73
C VAL A 402 -15.29 1.31 10.77
N LEU A 403 -15.11 1.60 12.06
CA LEU A 403 -15.89 0.97 13.13
C LEU A 403 -17.39 1.29 13.03
N GLU A 404 -17.75 2.53 12.69
CA GLU A 404 -19.15 2.92 12.44
C GLU A 404 -19.75 2.21 11.24
N HIS A 405 -18.95 1.98 10.19
CA HIS A 405 -19.36 1.20 9.04
C HIS A 405 -19.59 -0.27 9.42
N LEU A 406 -18.62 -0.91 10.10
CA LEU A 406 -18.76 -2.29 10.58
C LEU A 406 -20.02 -2.46 11.45
N ALA A 407 -20.25 -1.55 12.40
CA ALA A 407 -21.42 -1.57 13.27
C ALA A 407 -22.75 -1.38 12.50
N ARG A 408 -22.75 -0.59 11.43
CA ARG A 408 -23.94 -0.36 10.60
C ARG A 408 -24.28 -1.57 9.72
N GLU A 409 -23.27 -2.23 9.16
CA GLU A 409 -23.45 -3.39 8.28
C GLU A 409 -23.66 -4.70 9.07
N ALA A 410 -23.35 -4.69 10.37
CA ALA A 410 -23.54 -5.82 11.28
C ALA A 410 -24.97 -6.35 11.26
N ARG A 411 -25.12 -7.64 10.97
CA ARG A 411 -26.39 -8.36 11.11
C ARG A 411 -26.20 -9.44 12.17
N PRO A 412 -26.89 -9.36 13.33
CA PRO A 412 -26.70 -10.33 14.40
C PRO A 412 -26.85 -11.76 13.87
N ARG A 413 -25.82 -12.57 14.10
CA ARG A 413 -25.84 -14.01 13.83
C ARG A 413 -25.63 -14.76 15.13
N ASP A 414 -25.91 -16.06 15.09
CA ASP A 414 -25.50 -16.97 16.15
C ASP A 414 -24.00 -17.30 16.10
N GLU A 415 -23.22 -16.56 15.30
CA GLU A 415 -21.80 -16.83 15.10
C GLU A 415 -20.96 -16.56 16.35
N LEU A 416 -19.97 -17.42 16.61
CA LEU A 416 -19.20 -17.51 17.85
C LEU A 416 -17.71 -17.23 17.65
N ARG A 417 -17.26 -16.06 18.11
CA ARG A 417 -15.83 -15.76 18.22
C ARG A 417 -15.24 -16.34 19.51
N VAL A 418 -14.29 -17.27 19.34
CA VAL A 418 -13.60 -17.93 20.46
C VAL A 418 -12.32 -17.17 20.79
N LEU A 419 -12.32 -16.51 21.95
CA LEU A 419 -11.19 -15.73 22.46
C LEU A 419 -10.50 -16.53 23.57
N CYS A 420 -9.22 -16.84 23.42
CA CYS A 420 -8.51 -17.73 24.35
C CYS A 420 -7.21 -17.09 24.87
N ASP A 421 -7.01 -17.09 26.19
CA ASP A 421 -5.66 -16.85 26.73
C ASP A 421 -4.74 -18.03 26.44
N ILE A 422 -3.43 -17.80 26.39
CA ILE A 422 -2.46 -18.85 26.08
C ILE A 422 -1.86 -19.43 27.38
N ASP A 423 -1.32 -18.58 28.24
CA ASP A 423 -0.53 -18.99 29.40
C ASP A 423 -1.45 -19.54 30.50
N ASP A 424 -1.09 -20.66 31.11
CA ASP A 424 -1.89 -21.34 32.15
C ASP A 424 -3.33 -21.73 31.72
N THR A 425 -3.68 -21.49 30.45
CA THR A 425 -4.95 -21.83 29.81
C THR A 425 -4.76 -22.93 28.77
N VAL A 426 -3.95 -22.70 27.73
CA VAL A 426 -3.63 -23.75 26.73
C VAL A 426 -2.48 -24.61 27.22
N ARG A 427 -1.45 -23.99 27.79
CA ARG A 427 -0.26 -24.67 28.32
C ARG A 427 0.05 -24.19 29.72
N SER A 428 0.40 -25.12 30.62
CA SER A 428 0.92 -24.79 31.95
C SER A 428 2.17 -23.93 31.83
N ALA A 429 2.21 -22.80 32.55
CA ALA A 429 3.26 -21.80 32.43
C ALA A 429 3.77 -21.31 33.79
N LEU A 430 3.01 -20.48 34.50
CA LEU A 430 3.51 -19.70 35.64
C LEU A 430 2.78 -20.04 36.95
N HIS A 431 1.46 -20.25 36.88
CA HIS A 431 0.59 -20.31 38.04
C HIS A 431 0.21 -21.73 38.45
N ASP A 432 0.09 -22.65 37.50
CA ASP A 432 -0.15 -24.07 37.81
C ASP A 432 1.13 -24.71 38.38
N ARG A 433 1.02 -25.30 39.58
CA ARG A 433 2.11 -25.97 40.28
C ARG A 433 2.01 -27.49 40.22
N GLU A 434 0.88 -28.01 39.77
CA GLU A 434 0.57 -29.44 39.73
C GLU A 434 0.92 -30.04 38.36
N VAL A 435 0.76 -29.27 37.30
CA VAL A 435 1.07 -29.66 35.93
C VAL A 435 2.47 -29.17 35.52
N PRO A 436 3.34 -30.03 34.95
CA PRO A 436 4.66 -29.60 34.48
C PRO A 436 4.58 -28.47 33.45
N ARG A 437 5.49 -27.48 33.57
CA ARG A 437 5.53 -26.35 32.65
C ARG A 437 5.71 -26.76 31.20
N GLY A 438 5.00 -26.10 30.30
CA GLY A 438 4.99 -26.36 28.85
C GLY A 438 3.98 -27.43 28.41
N THR A 439 3.38 -28.14 29.36
CA THR A 439 2.37 -29.18 29.11
C THR A 439 1.07 -28.55 28.64
N VAL A 440 0.54 -29.03 27.50
CA VAL A 440 -0.79 -28.65 27.01
C VAL A 440 -1.84 -29.32 27.89
N TYR A 441 -2.80 -28.57 28.41
CA TYR A 441 -3.83 -29.18 29.26
C TYR A 441 -4.68 -30.18 28.45
N PRO A 442 -5.00 -31.37 29.01
CA PRO A 442 -5.83 -32.34 28.30
C PRO A 442 -7.19 -31.73 27.92
N GLY A 443 -7.69 -32.03 26.72
CA GLY A 443 -9.02 -31.59 26.27
C GLY A 443 -9.12 -30.15 25.72
N ILE A 444 -8.21 -29.21 26.04
CA ILE A 444 -8.32 -27.81 25.55
C ILE A 444 -8.35 -27.71 24.04
N VAL A 445 -7.47 -28.43 23.34
CA VAL A 445 -7.39 -28.39 21.87
C VAL A 445 -8.71 -28.84 21.25
N GLU A 446 -9.33 -29.90 21.77
CA GLU A 446 -10.61 -30.39 21.27
C GLU A 446 -11.78 -29.48 21.68
N LEU A 447 -11.71 -28.83 22.84
CA LEU A 447 -12.71 -27.83 23.24
C LEU A 447 -12.67 -26.63 22.30
N LEU A 448 -11.48 -26.10 22.00
CA LEU A 448 -11.29 -24.99 21.06
C LEU A 448 -11.79 -25.36 19.67
N ARG A 449 -11.40 -26.53 19.14
CA ARG A 449 -11.93 -27.05 17.87
C ARG A 449 -13.46 -27.19 17.89
N ALA A 450 -14.03 -27.69 18.98
CA ALA A 450 -15.46 -27.90 19.07
C ALA A 450 -16.24 -26.59 19.09
N LEU A 451 -15.75 -25.57 19.81
CA LEU A 451 -16.36 -24.25 19.85
C LEU A 451 -16.19 -23.50 18.52
N ASP A 452 -15.03 -23.65 17.89
CA ASP A 452 -14.70 -23.03 16.60
C ASP A 452 -15.52 -23.66 15.44
N LEU A 453 -15.75 -24.98 15.46
CA LEU A 453 -16.53 -25.70 14.46
C LEU A 453 -18.05 -25.62 14.66
N ALA A 454 -18.51 -25.33 15.89
CA ALA A 454 -19.94 -25.16 16.18
C ALA A 454 -20.55 -23.95 15.43
N ASP A 455 -19.69 -23.07 14.92
CA ASP A 455 -20.03 -21.83 14.25
C ASP A 455 -20.11 -21.93 12.71
N ALA A 456 -19.32 -22.81 12.09
CA ALA A 456 -19.05 -22.76 10.66
C ALA A 456 -20.22 -23.17 9.72
N ASP A 457 -21.44 -23.42 10.22
CA ASP A 457 -22.60 -23.96 9.47
C ASP A 457 -22.26 -25.16 8.55
N GLY A 458 -21.17 -25.87 8.88
CA GLY A 458 -20.63 -26.99 8.11
C GLY A 458 -19.79 -26.64 6.87
N ASP A 459 -19.36 -25.38 6.66
CA ASP A 459 -18.40 -25.02 5.60
C ASP A 459 -16.95 -25.35 6.05
N PRO A 460 -16.32 -26.40 5.49
CA PRO A 460 -14.95 -26.77 5.84
C PRO A 460 -13.89 -25.81 5.27
N ASN A 461 -14.28 -24.88 4.38
CA ASN A 461 -13.38 -23.90 3.78
C ASN A 461 -13.46 -22.52 4.44
N ARG A 462 -14.39 -22.30 5.38
CA ARG A 462 -14.41 -21.10 6.22
C ARG A 462 -13.53 -21.37 7.44
N PRO A 463 -12.30 -20.80 7.51
CA PRO A 463 -11.46 -20.97 8.70
C PRO A 463 -12.23 -20.41 9.90
N GLY A 464 -12.23 -21.14 11.02
CA GLY A 464 -12.84 -20.64 12.24
C GLY A 464 -12.10 -19.44 12.82
N ASP A 465 -12.74 -18.75 13.75
CA ASP A 465 -12.37 -17.42 14.26
C ASP A 465 -11.65 -17.48 15.62
N LEU A 466 -10.94 -18.58 15.90
CA LEU A 466 -10.12 -18.73 17.09
C LEU A 466 -9.07 -17.60 17.18
N THR A 467 -9.17 -16.79 18.22
CA THR A 467 -8.26 -15.68 18.47
C THR A 467 -7.61 -15.82 19.83
N PHE A 468 -6.28 -15.96 19.85
CA PHE A 468 -5.53 -15.95 21.10
C PHE A 468 -5.27 -14.53 21.58
N VAL A 469 -5.47 -14.28 22.87
CA VAL A 469 -5.23 -12.98 23.49
C VAL A 469 -4.02 -13.09 24.40
N THR A 470 -3.03 -12.20 24.24
CA THR A 470 -1.88 -12.15 25.15
C THR A 470 -1.57 -10.72 25.59
N ALA A 471 -1.22 -10.56 26.87
CA ALA A 471 -0.75 -9.29 27.41
C ALA A 471 0.76 -9.02 27.14
N ARG A 472 1.49 -10.00 26.59
CA ARG A 472 2.94 -9.89 26.33
C ARG A 472 3.21 -9.08 25.06
N PRO A 473 4.28 -8.25 25.03
CA PRO A 473 4.52 -7.34 23.92
C PRO A 473 4.93 -8.03 22.64
N GLY A 474 4.39 -7.51 21.54
CA GLY A 474 4.66 -8.00 20.19
C GLY A 474 6.03 -7.65 19.59
N GLY A 475 6.84 -6.78 20.23
CA GLY A 475 7.75 -5.92 19.47
C GLY A 475 9.21 -5.81 19.91
N PHE A 476 9.74 -6.65 20.81
CA PHE A 476 11.16 -6.57 21.17
C PHE A 476 11.83 -7.97 21.17
N GLY A 477 12.58 -8.28 20.11
CA GLY A 477 13.52 -9.40 20.08
C GLY A 477 12.93 -10.81 19.94
N GLY A 478 12.13 -11.06 18.90
CA GLY A 478 11.75 -12.42 18.49
C GLY A 478 11.01 -13.22 19.57
N LEU A 479 10.22 -12.55 20.42
CA LEU A 479 9.42 -13.23 21.45
C LEU A 479 8.08 -13.73 20.89
N VAL A 480 7.47 -12.99 19.95
CA VAL A 480 6.27 -13.44 19.22
C VAL A 480 6.61 -14.63 18.33
N GLU A 481 7.67 -14.54 17.52
CA GLU A 481 8.17 -15.66 16.70
C GLU A 481 8.42 -16.95 17.50
N ARG A 482 8.86 -16.84 18.76
CA ARG A 482 9.10 -17.99 19.64
C ARG A 482 7.84 -18.64 20.23
N TYR A 483 6.70 -17.94 20.24
CA TYR A 483 5.44 -18.44 20.81
C TYR A 483 4.34 -18.64 19.76
N SER A 484 4.42 -17.96 18.62
CA SER A 484 3.28 -17.69 17.73
C SER A 484 3.31 -18.43 16.39
N ARG A 485 4.24 -19.38 16.20
CA ARG A 485 4.19 -20.31 15.06
C ARG A 485 4.63 -21.70 15.49
N ASP A 486 5.90 -21.87 15.84
CA ASP A 486 6.46 -23.20 16.17
C ASP A 486 5.86 -23.88 17.43
N GLY A 487 5.19 -23.13 18.32
CA GLY A 487 4.68 -23.66 19.60
C GLY A 487 3.20 -24.06 19.63
N LEU A 488 2.36 -23.54 18.74
CA LEU A 488 0.92 -23.84 18.68
C LEU A 488 0.53 -24.58 17.40
N ASP A 489 1.28 -24.42 16.31
CA ASP A 489 1.00 -25.06 15.02
C ASP A 489 1.00 -26.59 15.13
N ASP A 490 1.90 -27.14 15.95
CA ASP A 490 2.01 -28.60 16.18
C ASP A 490 0.83 -29.20 16.97
N LEU A 491 -0.07 -28.38 17.52
CA LEU A 491 -1.25 -28.84 18.27
C LEU A 491 -2.44 -29.19 17.38
N GLY A 492 -2.33 -28.93 16.08
CA GLY A 492 -3.42 -29.09 15.11
C GLY A 492 -4.61 -28.18 15.40
N LEU A 493 -4.40 -27.05 16.08
CA LEU A 493 -5.44 -26.06 16.29
C LEU A 493 -6.02 -25.58 14.95
N PRO A 494 -7.27 -25.08 14.92
CA PRO A 494 -7.79 -24.37 13.76
C PRO A 494 -6.87 -23.20 13.34
N PRO A 495 -6.99 -22.70 12.10
CA PRO A 495 -6.40 -21.42 11.73
C PRO A 495 -6.78 -20.36 12.76
N HIS A 496 -5.81 -19.57 13.24
CA HIS A 496 -6.04 -18.68 14.37
C HIS A 496 -5.26 -17.37 14.25
N THR A 497 -5.76 -16.35 14.94
CA THR A 497 -5.16 -15.01 15.04
C THR A 497 -4.59 -14.79 16.45
N ILE A 498 -3.61 -13.90 16.61
CA ILE A 498 -3.00 -13.59 17.91
C ILE A 498 -3.05 -12.08 18.17
N LEU A 499 -3.85 -11.67 19.15
CA LEU A 499 -3.95 -10.29 19.64
C LEU A 499 -2.88 -10.03 20.70
N THR A 500 -1.83 -9.30 20.31
CA THR A 500 -0.68 -9.01 21.19
C THR A 500 -0.89 -7.77 22.07
N GLY A 501 -0.14 -7.70 23.17
CA GLY A 501 -0.17 -6.59 24.11
C GLY A 501 0.77 -5.44 23.74
N SER A 502 0.51 -4.25 24.29
CA SER A 502 1.42 -3.10 24.18
C SER A 502 2.56 -3.19 25.20
N VAL A 503 3.78 -2.81 24.82
CA VAL A 503 5.02 -2.85 25.65
C VAL A 503 4.95 -2.00 26.95
N ARG A 504 3.93 -1.16 27.12
CA ARG A 504 3.86 -0.12 28.16
C ARG A 504 3.30 -0.55 29.53
N GLY A 505 2.97 -1.83 29.76
CA GLY A 505 2.23 -2.28 30.97
C GLY A 505 2.67 -3.61 31.59
N LEU A 506 3.89 -4.07 31.34
CA LEU A 506 4.35 -5.44 31.65
C LEU A 506 4.59 -5.79 33.13
N LEU A 507 4.38 -4.87 34.08
CA LEU A 507 4.89 -5.02 35.45
C LEU A 507 3.81 -5.25 36.52
N ASP A 508 2.51 -5.06 36.24
CA ASP A 508 1.44 -5.27 37.22
C ASP A 508 0.19 -5.99 36.66
N ARG A 509 -0.50 -6.76 37.52
CA ARG A 509 -1.72 -7.52 37.19
C ARG A 509 -2.86 -6.63 36.66
N PRO A 510 -3.16 -5.46 37.24
CA PRO A 510 -4.21 -4.58 36.73
C PRO A 510 -3.98 -4.07 35.31
N SER A 511 -2.73 -3.77 34.93
CA SER A 511 -2.36 -3.30 33.59
C SER A 511 -2.48 -4.42 32.55
N MET A 512 -2.16 -5.66 32.93
CA MET A 512 -2.38 -6.82 32.07
C MET A 512 -3.87 -7.09 31.84
N ALA A 513 -4.69 -7.03 32.90
CA ALA A 513 -6.14 -7.14 32.80
C ALA A 513 -6.74 -6.04 31.91
N ALA A 514 -6.32 -4.78 32.11
CA ALA A 514 -6.75 -3.65 31.29
C ALA A 514 -6.33 -3.80 29.81
N GLY A 515 -5.16 -4.40 29.55
CA GLY A 515 -4.71 -4.76 28.22
C GLY A 515 -5.61 -5.80 27.55
N LYS A 516 -5.93 -6.90 28.24
CA LYS A 516 -6.84 -7.95 27.74
C LYS A 516 -8.23 -7.39 27.50
N VAL A 517 -8.83 -6.68 28.46
CA VAL A 517 -10.16 -6.02 28.28
C VAL A 517 -10.15 -5.11 27.05
N ARG A 518 -9.11 -4.30 26.87
CA ARG A 518 -8.99 -3.45 25.68
C ARG A 518 -8.97 -4.28 24.39
N ASN A 519 -8.19 -5.35 24.33
CA ASN A 519 -8.10 -6.21 23.14
C ASN A 519 -9.45 -6.89 22.85
N LEU A 520 -10.15 -7.41 23.86
CA LEU A 520 -11.48 -8.01 23.68
C LEU A 520 -12.53 -6.98 23.22
N ARG A 521 -12.48 -5.74 23.74
CA ARG A 521 -13.35 -4.65 23.25
C ARG A 521 -13.05 -4.26 21.80
N ARG A 522 -11.78 -4.27 21.41
CA ARG A 522 -11.37 -4.03 20.01
C ARG A 522 -11.94 -5.10 19.10
N ASP A 523 -11.80 -6.37 19.50
CA ASP A 523 -12.35 -7.50 18.77
C ASP A 523 -13.88 -7.38 18.61
N ALA A 524 -14.60 -7.08 19.70
CA ALA A 524 -16.06 -6.89 19.66
C ALA A 524 -16.48 -5.72 18.73
N ALA A 525 -15.66 -4.67 18.65
CA ALA A 525 -15.93 -3.54 17.75
C ALA A 525 -15.64 -3.85 16.27
N LEU A 526 -14.74 -4.82 16.00
CA LEU A 526 -14.46 -5.29 14.65
C LEU A 526 -15.49 -6.33 14.17
N PHE A 527 -16.07 -7.08 15.11
CA PHE A 527 -17.04 -8.14 14.87
C PHE A 527 -18.33 -7.95 15.68
N PRO A 528 -19.03 -6.81 15.52
CA PRO A 528 -20.26 -6.50 16.24
C PRO A 528 -21.42 -7.47 15.98
N GLU A 529 -21.37 -8.25 14.90
CA GLU A 529 -22.35 -9.27 14.55
C GLU A 529 -22.18 -10.59 15.32
N CYS A 530 -21.01 -10.82 15.91
CA CYS A 530 -20.65 -12.08 16.55
C CYS A 530 -20.90 -12.06 18.06
N ARG A 531 -21.20 -13.24 18.58
CA ARG A 531 -21.20 -13.57 20.00
C ARG A 531 -19.79 -14.03 20.39
N GLN A 532 -19.32 -13.64 21.56
CA GLN A 532 -17.98 -13.98 22.04
C GLN A 532 -18.04 -15.03 23.15
N VAL A 533 -17.07 -15.92 23.15
CA VAL A 533 -16.74 -16.80 24.29
C VAL A 533 -15.30 -16.58 24.67
N PHE A 534 -15.05 -16.42 25.97
CA PHE A 534 -13.70 -16.22 26.48
C PHE A 534 -13.22 -17.43 27.29
N ILE A 535 -11.98 -17.87 27.05
CA ILE A 535 -11.37 -18.98 27.76
C ILE A 535 -10.08 -18.47 28.39
N GLY A 536 -9.92 -18.68 29.69
CA GLY A 536 -8.78 -18.18 30.46
C GLY A 536 -8.52 -18.99 31.72
N ASP A 537 -7.69 -18.45 32.63
CA ASP A 537 -7.28 -19.13 33.85
C ASP A 537 -7.51 -18.30 35.14
N SER A 538 -7.57 -18.98 36.29
CA SER A 538 -7.77 -18.31 37.60
C SER A 538 -6.48 -17.79 38.25
N GLY A 539 -5.31 -18.13 37.73
CA GLY A 539 -4.00 -17.69 38.21
C GLY A 539 -3.67 -16.26 37.77
N GLN A 540 -4.21 -15.84 36.62
CA GLN A 540 -4.16 -14.49 36.08
C GLN A 540 -5.41 -13.67 36.45
N ALA A 541 -5.64 -12.57 35.72
CA ALA A 541 -6.78 -11.67 35.90
C ALA A 541 -7.92 -11.96 34.91
N ASP A 542 -8.01 -13.18 34.38
CA ASP A 542 -8.93 -13.50 33.27
C ASP A 542 -10.39 -13.52 33.71
N ALA A 543 -10.66 -13.99 34.93
CA ALA A 543 -11.99 -13.87 35.51
C ALA A 543 -12.40 -12.40 35.68
N ASP A 544 -11.47 -11.52 36.10
CA ASP A 544 -11.74 -10.08 36.22
C ASP A 544 -12.00 -9.44 34.86
N VAL A 545 -11.26 -9.86 33.83
CA VAL A 545 -11.47 -9.45 32.42
C VAL A 545 -12.87 -9.84 31.96
N ALA A 546 -13.27 -11.10 32.16
CA ALA A 546 -14.59 -11.61 31.78
C ALA A 546 -15.72 -10.88 32.51
N LEU A 547 -15.59 -10.69 33.83
CA LEU A 547 -16.56 -9.97 34.65
C LEU A 547 -16.68 -8.49 34.26
N GLN A 548 -15.56 -7.87 33.87
CA GLN A 548 -15.59 -6.49 33.37
C GLN A 548 -16.32 -6.40 32.03
N LEU A 549 -16.02 -7.30 31.09
CA LEU A 549 -16.69 -7.33 29.79
C LEU A 549 -18.19 -7.63 29.92
N ARG A 550 -18.60 -8.57 30.77
CA ARG A 550 -20.02 -8.84 31.04
C ARG A 550 -20.77 -7.62 31.61
N ARG A 551 -20.08 -6.77 32.37
CA ARG A 551 -20.69 -5.54 32.93
C ARG A 551 -20.84 -4.43 31.89
N GLU A 552 -19.89 -4.32 30.97
CA GLU A 552 -19.82 -3.22 30.00
C GLU A 552 -20.49 -3.54 28.66
N HIS A 553 -20.45 -4.81 28.25
CA HIS A 553 -20.94 -5.34 26.97
C HIS A 553 -21.66 -6.69 27.17
N PRO A 554 -22.77 -6.73 27.95
CA PRO A 554 -23.49 -7.96 28.26
C PRO A 554 -24.05 -8.69 27.04
N GLU A 555 -24.22 -7.98 25.92
CA GLU A 555 -24.71 -8.50 24.64
C GLU A 555 -23.64 -9.27 23.85
N SER A 556 -22.35 -8.95 24.02
CA SER A 556 -21.27 -9.53 23.22
C SER A 556 -20.73 -10.82 23.83
N LEU A 557 -20.40 -10.85 25.12
CA LEU A 557 -19.79 -12.02 25.77
C LEU A 557 -20.85 -12.99 26.29
N VAL A 558 -21.04 -14.14 25.65
CA VAL A 558 -22.06 -15.14 26.02
C VAL A 558 -21.67 -15.91 27.27
N ALA A 559 -20.42 -16.36 27.32
CA ALA A 559 -19.89 -17.15 28.41
C ALA A 559 -18.37 -16.95 28.52
N ALA A 560 -17.85 -17.11 29.72
CA ALA A 560 -16.42 -17.28 29.93
C ALA A 560 -16.14 -18.58 30.68
N PHE A 561 -15.12 -19.31 30.28
CA PHE A 561 -14.66 -20.53 30.95
C PHE A 561 -13.28 -20.27 31.56
N ILE A 562 -13.19 -20.33 32.88
CA ILE A 562 -11.98 -20.02 33.65
C ILE A 562 -11.45 -21.31 34.27
N HIS A 563 -10.37 -21.83 33.71
CA HIS A 563 -9.70 -23.03 34.22
C HIS A 563 -9.04 -22.73 35.58
N CYS A 564 -9.43 -23.48 36.60
CA CYS A 564 -9.01 -23.28 37.98
C CYS A 564 -7.62 -23.86 38.27
N VAL A 565 -6.57 -23.16 37.80
CA VAL A 565 -5.17 -23.46 38.14
C VAL A 565 -4.77 -22.98 39.54
N THR A 566 -5.63 -22.19 40.17
CA THR A 566 -5.53 -21.72 41.56
C THR A 566 -6.85 -21.96 42.29
N GLU A 567 -6.81 -22.05 43.62
CA GLU A 567 -8.01 -22.26 44.43
C GLU A 567 -8.96 -21.06 44.29
N VAL A 568 -10.19 -21.33 43.83
CA VAL A 568 -11.28 -20.35 43.75
C VAL A 568 -12.38 -20.75 44.73
N PRO A 569 -12.67 -19.94 45.76
CA PRO A 569 -13.68 -20.26 46.77
C PRO A 569 -15.07 -20.50 46.18
N ALA A 570 -15.85 -21.39 46.80
CA ALA A 570 -17.18 -21.77 46.32
C ALA A 570 -18.14 -20.57 46.16
N ASP A 571 -18.13 -19.63 47.11
CA ASP A 571 -18.94 -18.41 47.04
C ASP A 571 -18.55 -17.53 45.84
N THR A 572 -17.25 -17.47 45.53
CA THR A 572 -16.73 -16.76 44.36
C THR A 572 -17.16 -17.46 43.06
N ARG A 573 -17.07 -18.80 43.00
CA ARG A 573 -17.53 -19.58 41.84
C ARG A 573 -19.03 -19.36 41.59
N ALA A 574 -19.84 -19.33 42.64
CA ALA A 574 -21.28 -19.06 42.54
C ALA A 574 -21.56 -17.63 42.03
N ALA A 575 -20.83 -16.64 42.55
CA ALA A 575 -20.95 -15.25 42.09
C ALA A 575 -20.53 -15.08 40.61
N TRP A 576 -19.45 -15.72 40.19
CA TRP A 576 -19.01 -15.73 38.79
C TRP A 576 -20.05 -16.39 37.88
N ARG A 577 -20.59 -17.55 38.29
CA ARG A 577 -21.60 -18.28 37.50
C ARG A 577 -22.86 -17.43 37.30
N ALA A 578 -23.28 -16.67 38.31
CA ALA A 578 -24.41 -15.74 38.19
C ALA A 578 -24.17 -14.61 37.16
N ALA A 579 -22.91 -14.29 36.86
CA ALA A 579 -22.52 -13.33 35.84
C ALA A 579 -22.25 -13.96 34.45
N GLY A 580 -22.37 -15.29 34.30
CA GLY A 580 -22.02 -16.01 33.06
C GLY A 580 -20.52 -16.33 32.94
N VAL A 581 -19.78 -16.30 34.06
CA VAL A 581 -18.36 -16.68 34.14
C VAL A 581 -18.27 -18.01 34.88
N HIS A 582 -17.77 -19.03 34.21
CA HIS A 582 -17.80 -20.42 34.67
C HIS A 582 -16.39 -20.83 35.11
N ALA A 583 -16.17 -20.91 36.41
CA ALA A 583 -14.99 -21.57 36.97
C ALA A 583 -15.09 -23.08 36.73
N VAL A 584 -14.07 -23.68 36.13
CA VAL A 584 -14.03 -25.10 35.75
C VAL A 584 -12.73 -25.75 36.23
N ASP A 585 -12.82 -26.96 36.76
CA ASP A 585 -11.65 -27.71 37.23
C ASP A 585 -10.93 -28.45 36.09
N ASP A 586 -11.64 -28.73 35.01
CA ASP A 586 -11.08 -29.31 33.79
C ASP A 586 -11.89 -28.91 32.54
N TYR A 587 -11.37 -29.21 31.36
CA TYR A 587 -12.03 -28.87 30.09
C TYR A 587 -13.22 -29.78 29.74
N ALA A 588 -13.42 -30.90 30.43
CA ALA A 588 -14.64 -31.70 30.28
C ALA A 588 -15.81 -31.04 31.04
N GLU A 589 -15.56 -30.43 32.20
CA GLU A 589 -16.53 -29.58 32.88
C GLU A 589 -16.90 -28.36 32.01
N ALA A 590 -15.91 -27.70 31.40
CA ALA A 590 -16.18 -26.63 30.44
C ALA A 590 -17.09 -27.10 29.29
N ALA A 591 -16.82 -28.26 28.70
CA ALA A 591 -17.63 -28.82 27.63
C ALA A 591 -19.06 -29.18 28.07
N ARG A 592 -19.25 -29.68 29.30
CA ARG A 592 -20.58 -29.93 29.88
C ARG A 592 -21.36 -28.64 30.04
N VAL A 593 -20.75 -27.61 30.62
CA VAL A 593 -21.40 -26.31 30.78
C VAL A 593 -21.71 -25.68 29.42
N ALA A 594 -20.80 -25.79 28.45
CA ALA A 594 -21.01 -25.32 27.09
C ALA A 594 -22.19 -26.01 26.40
N GLU A 595 -22.40 -27.33 26.60
CA GLU A 595 -23.61 -28.03 26.15
C GLU A 595 -24.87 -27.52 26.86
N GLU A 596 -24.82 -27.35 28.19
CA GLU A 596 -25.96 -26.87 28.99
C GLU A 596 -26.47 -25.50 28.52
N ILE A 597 -25.56 -24.62 28.10
CA ILE A 597 -25.89 -23.27 27.61
C ILE A 597 -26.03 -23.19 26.08
N GLY A 598 -25.98 -24.33 25.39
CA GLY A 598 -26.27 -24.44 23.96
C GLY A 598 -25.13 -24.00 23.02
N LEU A 599 -23.89 -23.92 23.51
CA LEU A 599 -22.71 -23.63 22.68
C LEU A 599 -22.14 -24.88 22.00
N LEU A 600 -22.35 -26.06 22.58
CA LEU A 600 -21.88 -27.34 22.02
C LEU A 600 -23.02 -28.36 21.96
N ASP A 601 -22.93 -29.29 21.01
CA ASP A 601 -23.79 -30.47 21.02
C ASP A 601 -23.18 -31.62 21.85
N ALA A 602 -24.00 -32.64 22.13
CA ALA A 602 -23.59 -33.80 22.90
C ALA A 602 -22.43 -34.58 22.25
N THR A 603 -22.25 -34.47 20.93
CA THR A 603 -21.20 -35.16 20.18
C THR A 603 -19.85 -34.47 20.36
N ALA A 604 -19.82 -33.14 20.24
CA ALA A 604 -18.68 -32.29 20.54
C ALA A 604 -18.23 -32.47 22.00
N ARG A 605 -19.15 -32.39 22.98
CA ARG A 605 -18.82 -32.65 24.39
C ARG A 605 -18.12 -34.01 24.58
N ARG A 606 -18.68 -35.08 24.02
CA ARG A 606 -18.10 -36.44 24.11
C ARG A 606 -16.72 -36.56 23.44
N ARG A 607 -16.37 -35.69 22.49
CA ARG A 607 -15.01 -35.65 21.93
C ARG A 607 -14.04 -35.04 22.93
N VAL A 608 -14.40 -33.91 23.56
CA VAL A 608 -13.58 -33.26 24.60
C VAL A 608 -13.34 -34.20 25.79
N GLU A 609 -14.40 -34.86 26.29
CA GLU A 609 -14.29 -35.82 27.40
C GLU A 609 -13.36 -36.99 27.08
N ARG A 610 -13.43 -37.51 25.84
CA ARG A 610 -12.53 -38.58 25.39
C ARG A 610 -11.09 -38.11 25.26
N ALA A 611 -10.87 -36.88 24.78
CA ALA A 611 -9.54 -36.29 24.69
C ALA A 611 -8.92 -36.07 26.08
N LEU A 612 -9.71 -35.62 27.06
CA LEU A 612 -9.29 -35.53 28.46
C LEU A 612 -8.90 -36.92 29.00
N ALA A 613 -9.75 -37.93 28.78
CA ALA A 613 -9.52 -39.30 29.25
C ALA A 613 -8.33 -40.00 28.57
N ALA A 614 -8.01 -39.63 27.32
CA ALA A 614 -6.82 -40.11 26.61
C ALA A 614 -5.51 -39.53 27.19
N GLY A 615 -5.60 -38.48 28.01
CA GLY A 615 -4.46 -37.87 28.69
C GLY A 615 -3.62 -36.97 27.78
N LEU A 616 -2.44 -36.61 28.28
CA LEU A 616 -1.52 -35.69 27.60
C LEU A 616 -0.92 -36.33 26.34
N PRO A 617 -0.91 -35.65 25.18
CA PRO A 617 -0.13 -36.11 24.04
C PRO A 617 1.36 -36.05 24.41
N GLY A 618 1.95 -37.21 24.73
CA GLY A 618 3.41 -37.38 24.80
C GLY A 618 4.09 -37.33 26.18
N LEU A 619 3.53 -37.96 27.22
CA LEU A 619 4.37 -38.39 28.35
C LEU A 619 4.75 -39.88 28.17
N PRO A 620 6.04 -40.23 28.04
CA PRO A 620 6.44 -41.63 28.21
C PRO A 620 6.18 -42.03 29.67
N ALA A 621 5.68 -43.26 29.83
CA ALA A 621 5.33 -43.89 31.10
C ALA A 621 6.49 -43.94 32.11
#